data_AF-A0A7T0JSD7-F1
#
_entry.id   AF-A0A7T0JSD7-F1
#
_cell.length_a   1.000
_cell.length_b   1.000
_cell.length_c   1.000
_cell.angle_alpha   90.00
_cell.angle_beta   90.00
_cell.angle_gamma   90.00
#
_symmetry.space_group_name_H-M   'P 1'
#
loop_
_entity.id
_entity.type
_entity.pdbx_description
1 polymer ?
#
loop_
_entity_poly.entity_id
_entity_poly.type
_entity_poly.pdbx_seq_one_letter_code
_entity_poly.pdbx_strand_id
1 'polypeptide(L)'
;MGQIATTLKRLARGFPIPVLFNDQLLERSCALDCGLAFVDTEIGAIYLHGMDQPYGAQYEFDVYLQGLPIYTSHSYTSHRHIIHLDSFRFHARLPDRDKLVDEADVIKRVKTVLAQTIEQRFIQMKATQSAEDFVGFYEMLRHWELLKLLNDVPVVPPEALREIIAYPVCDTEVFDNFEQRPEKAMTRAEIMARGIVSIDDDIKQDGAGRFMFAWSRDHLLYYGTLDSGHWLHALVRHLNDEELVIEPINESHQAQFLGDWCWVPVRFCEAYRIRLGQDVVEITDEACYQGQENADDIIVPKGDCSAQALQQMASFRSEYDEFQESTFESDSDAFIAFVVANTASDPVNAMQRLLPNFCGCPALYGKAFVVELDQQGKPASVMAYPTESGQKQIFQTSMDS
;
A
#
# COMPACT_ATOMS: atom_id res chain seq x y z
N MET A 1 11.29 8.19 47.92
CA MET A 1 9.81 8.35 47.93
C MET A 1 9.16 8.07 46.58
N GLY A 2 9.73 8.49 45.44
CA GLY A 2 9.12 8.25 44.12
C GLY A 2 8.86 6.78 43.77
N GLN A 3 9.80 5.87 44.04
CA GLN A 3 9.67 4.44 43.70
C GLN A 3 8.57 3.72 44.48
N ILE A 4 8.34 4.07 45.75
CA ILE A 4 7.26 3.52 46.58
C ILE A 4 5.90 3.96 46.01
N ALA A 5 5.75 5.26 45.74
CA ALA A 5 4.52 5.81 45.18
C ALA A 5 4.18 5.17 43.82
N THR A 6 5.17 5.02 42.93
CA THR A 6 5.00 4.35 41.64
C THR A 6 4.59 2.89 41.80
N THR A 7 5.22 2.17 42.73
CA THR A 7 4.91 0.76 42.97
C THR A 7 3.51 0.58 43.54
N LEU A 8 3.11 1.40 44.51
CA LEU A 8 1.76 1.38 45.09
C LEU A 8 0.69 1.71 44.05
N LYS A 9 0.92 2.73 43.20
CA LYS A 9 0.02 3.04 42.09
C LYS A 9 -0.17 1.85 41.16
N ARG A 10 0.91 1.15 40.80
CA ARG A 10 0.84 -0.06 39.95
C ARG A 10 0.05 -1.19 40.61
N LEU A 11 0.28 -1.46 41.90
CA LEU A 11 -0.37 -2.55 42.63
C LEU A 11 -1.84 -2.26 42.95
N ALA A 12 -2.20 -1.00 43.20
CA ALA A 12 -3.56 -0.60 43.58
C ALA A 12 -4.57 -0.64 42.43
N ARG A 13 -4.13 -0.70 41.16
CA ARG A 13 -4.98 -0.58 39.95
C ARG A 13 -6.22 -1.46 39.98
N GLY A 14 -6.10 -2.69 40.48
CA GLY A 14 -7.18 -3.69 40.50
C GLY A 14 -7.90 -3.86 41.84
N PHE A 15 -7.53 -3.10 42.88
CA PHE A 15 -8.07 -3.34 44.22
C PHE A 15 -9.58 -3.08 44.29
N PRO A 16 -10.37 -3.97 44.94
CA PRO A 16 -11.82 -3.80 45.07
C PRO A 16 -12.22 -2.78 46.14
N ILE A 17 -11.25 -2.22 46.87
CA ILE A 17 -11.46 -1.22 47.92
C ILE A 17 -10.60 0.02 47.66
N PRO A 18 -11.02 1.21 48.11
CA PRO A 18 -10.21 2.42 48.06
C PRO A 18 -8.85 2.22 48.74
N VAL A 19 -7.77 2.62 48.05
CA VAL A 19 -6.40 2.59 48.58
C VAL A 19 -5.91 4.03 48.71
N LEU A 20 -5.52 4.43 49.92
CA LEU A 20 -4.94 5.75 50.17
C LEU A 20 -3.44 5.64 50.42
N PHE A 21 -2.67 6.58 49.87
CA PHE A 21 -1.27 6.77 50.20
C PHE A 21 -1.03 8.24 50.52
N ASN A 22 -0.61 8.54 51.75
CA ASN A 22 -0.50 9.91 52.27
C ASN A 22 -1.78 10.73 52.07
N ASP A 23 -2.93 10.16 52.49
CA ASP A 23 -4.27 10.75 52.37
C ASP A 23 -4.76 11.03 50.94
N GLN A 24 -3.99 10.63 49.92
CA GLN A 24 -4.41 10.71 48.52
C GLN A 24 -4.96 9.37 48.05
N LEU A 25 -6.15 9.41 47.46
CA LEU A 25 -6.75 8.25 46.82
C LEU A 25 -5.91 7.84 45.60
N LEU A 26 -5.49 6.58 45.56
CA LEU A 26 -4.82 6.00 44.40
C LEU A 26 -5.84 5.59 43.34
N GLU A 27 -5.46 5.76 42.08
CA GLU A 27 -6.29 5.39 40.94
C GLU A 27 -6.45 3.87 40.82
N ARG A 28 -7.70 3.42 40.65
CA ARG A 28 -8.07 2.00 40.54
C ARG A 28 -8.68 1.71 39.17
N SER A 29 -7.98 2.10 38.11
CA SER A 29 -8.47 2.05 36.71
C SER A 29 -8.77 0.63 36.20
N CYS A 30 -8.39 -0.41 36.94
CA CYS A 30 -8.68 -1.79 36.60
C CYS A 30 -9.56 -2.51 37.64
N ALA A 31 -10.11 -1.81 38.62
CA ALA A 31 -10.99 -2.43 39.61
C ALA A 31 -12.37 -2.77 39.01
N LEU A 32 -13.08 -3.73 39.61
CA LEU A 32 -14.41 -4.14 39.14
C LEU A 32 -15.45 -3.01 39.20
N ASP A 33 -15.25 -2.02 40.08
CA ASP A 33 -16.12 -0.86 40.28
C ASP A 33 -15.62 0.41 39.54
N CYS A 34 -14.67 0.28 38.59
CA CYS A 34 -14.11 1.44 37.88
C CYS A 34 -15.01 2.02 36.78
N GLY A 35 -16.21 1.47 36.59
CA GLY A 35 -17.19 1.89 35.57
C GLY A 35 -17.05 1.18 34.22
N LEU A 36 -16.09 0.26 34.07
CA LEU A 36 -15.98 -0.61 32.90
C LEU A 36 -17.02 -1.74 32.96
N ALA A 37 -17.49 -2.17 31.79
CA ALA A 37 -18.45 -3.27 31.67
C ALA A 37 -17.73 -4.63 31.68
N PHE A 38 -17.71 -5.30 32.83
CA PHE A 38 -17.17 -6.64 32.97
C PHE A 38 -18.23 -7.71 32.64
N VAL A 39 -17.77 -8.80 32.03
CA VAL A 39 -18.55 -10.01 31.75
C VAL A 39 -18.12 -11.11 32.71
N ASP A 40 -19.09 -11.70 33.41
CA ASP A 40 -18.84 -12.85 34.27
C ASP A 40 -18.65 -14.13 33.42
N THR A 41 -17.59 -14.87 33.72
CA THR A 41 -17.18 -16.10 33.03
C THR A 41 -16.78 -17.18 34.04
N GLU A 42 -16.49 -18.40 33.61
CA GLU A 42 -16.07 -19.45 34.54
C GLU A 42 -14.69 -19.22 35.19
N ILE A 43 -13.89 -18.26 34.70
CA ILE A 43 -12.61 -17.91 35.32
C ILE A 43 -12.71 -16.70 36.26
N GLY A 44 -13.83 -15.99 36.25
CA GLY A 44 -14.03 -14.71 36.94
C GLY A 44 -14.56 -13.66 35.97
N ALA A 45 -14.20 -12.40 36.18
CA ALA A 45 -14.75 -11.27 35.42
C ALA A 45 -13.77 -10.77 34.36
N ILE A 46 -14.24 -10.54 33.13
CA ILE A 46 -13.43 -10.09 31.99
C ILE A 46 -13.99 -8.78 31.44
N TYR A 47 -13.13 -7.76 31.30
CA TYR A 47 -13.39 -6.58 30.50
C TYR A 47 -12.66 -6.68 29.17
N LEU A 48 -13.41 -6.45 28.09
CA LEU A 48 -12.90 -6.51 26.73
C LEU A 48 -12.61 -5.10 26.21
N HIS A 49 -11.34 -4.72 26.18
CA HIS A 49 -10.93 -3.48 25.54
C HIS A 49 -11.11 -3.53 24.01
N GLY A 50 -11.37 -2.37 23.39
CA GLY A 50 -11.50 -2.24 21.93
C GLY A 50 -12.81 -2.78 21.35
N MET A 51 -13.85 -2.98 22.16
CA MET A 51 -15.16 -3.46 21.71
C MET A 51 -16.16 -2.34 21.40
N ASP A 52 -15.86 -1.10 21.82
CA ASP A 52 -16.76 0.04 21.62
C ASP A 52 -16.49 0.76 20.30
N GLN A 53 -15.25 0.70 19.80
CA GLN A 53 -14.80 1.31 18.55
C GLN A 53 -13.66 0.49 17.93
N PRO A 54 -13.52 0.50 16.59
CA PRO A 54 -12.47 -0.20 15.88
C PRO A 54 -11.12 0.52 16.05
N TYR A 55 -10.33 0.11 17.05
CA TYR A 55 -8.98 0.65 17.32
C TYR A 55 -7.88 -0.35 16.99
N GLY A 56 -7.98 -1.01 15.82
CA GLY A 56 -7.05 -2.05 15.40
C GLY A 56 -7.07 -3.30 16.29
N ALA A 57 -6.06 -4.16 16.15
CA ALA A 57 -5.97 -5.39 16.92
C ALA A 57 -5.58 -5.12 18.39
N GLN A 58 -6.39 -5.64 19.32
CA GLN A 58 -6.09 -5.67 20.75
C GLN A 58 -5.86 -7.12 21.19
N TYR A 59 -4.69 -7.36 21.75
CA TYR A 59 -4.14 -8.70 22.02
C TYR A 59 -3.70 -8.87 23.47
N GLU A 60 -3.47 -7.74 24.14
CA GLU A 60 -2.83 -7.69 25.43
C GLU A 60 -3.83 -7.76 26.58
N PHE A 61 -3.43 -8.40 27.67
CA PHE A 61 -4.28 -8.51 28.84
C PHE A 61 -3.48 -8.44 30.16
N ASP A 62 -4.17 -7.95 31.20
CA ASP A 62 -3.72 -7.94 32.58
C ASP A 62 -4.60 -8.88 33.40
N VAL A 63 -3.99 -9.66 34.28
CA VAL A 63 -4.66 -10.62 35.16
C VAL A 63 -4.46 -10.22 36.62
N TYR A 64 -5.59 -10.10 37.32
CA TYR A 64 -5.68 -9.74 38.72
C TYR A 64 -6.26 -10.89 39.54
N LEU A 65 -5.75 -11.08 40.76
CA LEU A 65 -6.31 -11.99 41.75
C LEU A 65 -6.45 -11.25 43.07
N GLN A 66 -7.69 -11.14 43.57
CA GLN A 66 -7.99 -10.34 44.77
C GLN A 66 -7.47 -8.89 44.68
N GLY A 67 -7.45 -8.34 43.46
CA GLY A 67 -6.99 -6.99 43.17
C GLY A 67 -5.48 -6.80 43.00
N LEU A 68 -4.67 -7.84 43.27
CA LEU A 68 -3.23 -7.82 42.99
C LEU A 68 -2.97 -8.18 41.52
N PRO A 69 -2.10 -7.44 40.80
CA PRO A 69 -1.67 -7.84 39.47
C PRO A 69 -0.74 -9.05 39.58
N ILE A 70 -1.14 -10.18 39.01
CA ILE A 70 -0.39 -11.45 39.07
C ILE A 70 0.26 -11.80 37.72
N TYR A 71 -0.33 -11.34 36.60
CA TYR A 71 0.23 -11.58 35.28
C TYR A 71 -0.09 -10.43 34.32
N THR A 72 0.84 -10.15 33.42
CA THR A 72 0.71 -9.18 32.33
C THR A 72 1.34 -9.81 31.09
N SER A 73 0.63 -9.86 29.97
CA SER A 73 1.24 -10.29 28.70
C SER A 73 2.31 -9.30 28.22
N HIS A 74 3.31 -9.80 27.49
CA HIS A 74 4.53 -9.05 27.20
C HIS A 74 4.32 -8.04 26.07
N SER A 75 3.99 -6.78 26.40
CA SER A 75 3.99 -5.66 25.45
C SER A 75 4.00 -4.29 26.16
N TYR A 76 4.39 -3.26 25.42
CA TYR A 76 4.44 -1.85 25.85
C TYR A 76 3.12 -1.08 25.61
N THR A 77 2.01 -1.75 25.25
CA THR A 77 0.72 -1.05 25.04
C THR A 77 0.03 -0.71 26.36
N SER A 78 -0.61 0.46 26.40
CA SER A 78 -1.45 0.89 27.53
C SER A 78 -2.87 0.32 27.48
N HIS A 79 -3.28 -0.24 26.34
CA HIS A 79 -4.63 -0.68 26.03
C HIS A 79 -4.72 -2.20 26.13
N ARG A 80 -5.43 -2.70 27.15
CA ARG A 80 -5.36 -4.11 27.55
C ARG A 80 -6.72 -4.60 28.04
N HIS A 81 -7.06 -5.85 27.72
CA HIS A 81 -8.16 -6.56 28.36
C HIS A 81 -7.83 -6.74 29.86
N ILE A 82 -8.85 -6.74 30.72
CA ILE A 82 -8.66 -6.86 32.17
C ILE A 82 -9.40 -8.10 32.65
N ILE A 83 -8.69 -8.99 33.32
CA ILE A 83 -9.24 -10.25 33.83
C ILE A 83 -9.07 -10.28 35.35
N HIS A 84 -10.16 -10.38 36.08
CA HIS A 84 -10.17 -10.68 37.52
C HIS A 84 -10.50 -12.14 37.72
N LEU A 85 -9.56 -12.90 38.27
CA LEU A 85 -9.74 -14.32 38.56
C LEU A 85 -10.60 -14.55 39.80
N ASP A 86 -11.43 -15.59 39.75
CA ASP A 86 -12.20 -16.09 40.90
C ASP A 86 -11.24 -16.70 41.95
N SER A 87 -11.15 -16.03 43.11
CA SER A 87 -10.26 -16.45 44.20
C SER A 87 -10.64 -17.76 44.90
N PHE A 88 -11.83 -18.31 44.64
CA PHE A 88 -12.20 -19.66 45.09
C PHE A 88 -11.65 -20.76 44.17
N ARG A 89 -11.26 -20.40 42.95
CA ARG A 89 -10.80 -21.35 41.91
C ARG A 89 -9.30 -21.25 41.62
N PHE A 90 -8.74 -20.05 41.78
CA PHE A 90 -7.34 -19.77 41.45
C PHE A 90 -6.59 -19.28 42.68
N HIS A 91 -5.32 -19.68 42.77
CA HIS A 91 -4.47 -19.37 43.91
C HIS A 91 -3.13 -18.80 43.43
N ALA A 92 -2.61 -17.82 44.17
CA ALA A 92 -1.26 -17.32 43.98
C ALA A 92 -0.25 -18.10 44.84
N ARG A 93 0.99 -18.19 44.37
CA ARG A 93 2.11 -18.81 45.08
C ARG A 93 2.38 -18.07 46.39
N LEU A 94 2.35 -18.79 47.51
CA LEU A 94 2.70 -18.23 48.81
C LEU A 94 4.22 -18.32 49.06
N PRO A 95 4.80 -17.39 49.85
CA PRO A 95 4.15 -16.30 50.58
C PRO A 95 3.95 -15.02 49.76
N ASP A 96 4.73 -14.82 48.69
CA ASP A 96 4.88 -13.53 48.00
C ASP A 96 3.64 -13.11 47.20
N ARG A 97 2.81 -14.08 46.78
CA ARG A 97 1.62 -13.89 45.92
C ARG A 97 1.94 -13.11 44.64
N ASP A 98 3.14 -13.30 44.12
CA ASP A 98 3.66 -12.63 42.93
C ASP A 98 3.30 -13.34 41.63
N LYS A 99 2.94 -14.63 41.71
CA LYS A 99 2.63 -15.50 40.57
C LYS A 99 1.48 -16.45 40.86
N LEU A 100 0.86 -16.98 39.81
CA LEU A 100 -0.17 -18.02 39.92
C LEU A 100 0.46 -19.39 40.23
N VAL A 101 -0.26 -20.23 40.98
CA VAL A 101 0.01 -21.68 41.02
C VAL A 101 -0.34 -22.25 39.65
N ASP A 102 0.54 -23.11 39.10
CA ASP A 102 0.42 -23.67 37.75
C ASP A 102 0.16 -22.61 36.67
N GLU A 103 0.90 -21.49 36.74
CA GLU A 103 0.71 -20.28 35.92
C GLU A 103 0.51 -20.59 34.43
N ALA A 104 1.30 -21.50 33.85
CA ALA A 104 1.20 -21.85 32.44
C ALA A 104 -0.19 -22.42 32.07
N ASP A 105 -0.74 -23.31 32.89
CA ASP A 105 -2.05 -23.93 32.66
C ASP A 105 -3.18 -22.94 32.91
N VAL A 106 -3.06 -22.11 33.94
CA VAL A 106 -4.05 -21.05 34.22
C VAL A 106 -4.07 -20.03 33.09
N ILE A 107 -2.91 -19.55 32.62
CA ILE A 107 -2.83 -18.58 31.53
C ILE A 107 -3.32 -19.19 30.20
N LYS A 108 -3.04 -20.48 29.95
CA LYS A 108 -3.63 -21.19 28.81
C LYS A 108 -5.15 -21.18 28.86
N ARG A 109 -5.74 -21.48 30.03
CA ARG A 109 -7.19 -21.42 30.24
C ARG A 109 -7.74 -20.00 30.07
N VAL A 110 -7.06 -18.99 30.63
CA VAL A 110 -7.43 -17.58 30.48
C VAL A 110 -7.51 -17.18 29.02
N LYS A 111 -6.50 -17.53 28.21
CA LYS A 111 -6.49 -17.25 26.77
C LYS A 111 -7.67 -17.89 26.04
N THR A 112 -7.99 -19.15 26.38
CA THR A 112 -9.15 -19.86 25.80
C THR A 112 -10.46 -19.15 26.12
N VAL A 113 -10.70 -18.79 27.38
CA VAL A 113 -11.94 -18.12 27.79
C VAL A 113 -12.02 -16.70 27.24
N LEU A 114 -10.89 -15.97 27.19
CA LEU A 114 -10.82 -14.67 26.56
C LEU A 114 -11.21 -14.74 25.08
N ALA A 115 -10.62 -15.66 24.32
CA ALA A 115 -10.95 -15.87 22.90
C ALA A 115 -12.45 -16.19 22.70
N GLN A 116 -13.01 -17.08 23.53
CA GLN A 116 -14.44 -17.42 23.49
C GLN A 116 -15.33 -16.21 23.83
N THR A 117 -14.95 -15.41 24.83
CA THR A 117 -15.71 -14.22 25.22
C THR A 117 -15.69 -13.16 24.12
N ILE A 118 -14.56 -12.99 23.44
CA ILE A 118 -14.40 -12.12 22.27
C ILE A 118 -15.26 -12.61 21.11
N GLU A 119 -15.22 -13.90 20.79
CA GLU A 119 -16.07 -14.49 19.73
C GLU A 119 -17.56 -14.26 20.01
N GLN A 120 -18.02 -14.53 21.24
CA GLN A 120 -19.41 -14.28 21.63
C GLN A 120 -19.80 -12.81 21.52
N ARG A 121 -18.89 -11.90 21.90
CA ARG A 121 -19.11 -10.46 21.76
C ARG A 121 -19.27 -10.06 20.30
N PHE A 122 -18.42 -10.56 19.40
CA PHE A 122 -18.54 -10.28 17.98
C PHE A 122 -19.79 -10.87 17.34
N ILE A 123 -20.22 -12.07 17.75
CA ILE A 123 -21.51 -12.65 17.32
C ILE A 123 -22.67 -11.72 17.70
N GLN A 124 -22.67 -11.17 18.92
CA GLN A 124 -23.69 -10.21 19.36
C GLN A 124 -23.62 -8.89 18.59
N MET A 125 -22.41 -8.36 18.36
CA MET A 125 -22.21 -7.13 17.60
C MET A 125 -22.71 -7.27 16.17
N LYS A 126 -22.38 -8.37 15.49
CA LYS A 126 -22.87 -8.69 14.15
C LYS A 126 -24.40 -8.69 14.05
N ALA A 127 -25.08 -9.16 15.09
CA ALA A 127 -26.54 -9.23 15.13
C ALA A 127 -27.23 -7.87 15.40
N THR A 128 -26.48 -6.86 15.85
CA THR A 128 -27.03 -5.59 16.37
C THR A 128 -26.53 -4.36 15.62
N GLN A 129 -25.32 -4.41 15.05
CA GLN A 129 -24.70 -3.32 14.30
C GLN A 129 -25.03 -3.38 12.80
N SER A 130 -24.79 -2.28 12.10
CA SER A 130 -24.79 -2.28 10.64
C SER A 130 -23.63 -3.13 10.11
N ALA A 131 -23.73 -3.55 8.84
CA ALA A 131 -22.67 -4.33 8.21
C ALA A 131 -21.38 -3.51 8.11
N GLU A 132 -21.51 -2.23 7.77
CA GLU A 132 -20.43 -1.26 7.62
C GLU A 132 -19.70 -1.00 8.95
N ASP A 133 -20.42 -0.84 10.06
CA ASP A 133 -19.81 -0.66 11.38
C ASP A 133 -19.11 -1.95 11.83
N PHE A 134 -19.71 -3.11 11.57
CA PHE A 134 -19.18 -4.40 11.99
C PHE A 134 -17.86 -4.75 11.28
N VAL A 135 -17.75 -4.51 9.97
CA VAL A 135 -16.50 -4.77 9.24
C VAL A 135 -15.36 -3.86 9.66
N GLY A 136 -15.62 -2.71 10.28
CA GLY A 136 -14.58 -1.86 10.87
C GLY A 136 -13.70 -2.59 11.89
N PHE A 137 -14.19 -3.67 12.49
CA PHE A 137 -13.41 -4.51 13.41
C PHE A 137 -12.52 -5.55 12.71
N TYR A 138 -12.30 -5.44 11.39
CA TYR A 138 -11.56 -6.41 10.59
C TYR A 138 -10.21 -6.83 11.18
N GLU A 139 -9.36 -5.89 11.62
CA GLU A 139 -8.05 -6.22 12.19
C GLU A 139 -8.17 -7.05 13.48
N MET A 140 -9.18 -6.77 14.32
CA MET A 140 -9.46 -7.56 15.51
C MET A 140 -9.97 -8.96 15.13
N LEU A 141 -10.92 -9.04 14.18
CA LEU A 141 -11.46 -10.31 13.69
C LEU A 141 -10.37 -11.18 13.06
N ARG A 142 -9.47 -10.58 12.28
CA ARG A 142 -8.30 -11.24 11.69
C ARG A 142 -7.37 -11.79 12.76
N HIS A 143 -7.03 -10.97 13.76
CA HIS A 143 -6.12 -11.38 14.83
C HIS A 143 -6.65 -12.56 15.65
N TRP A 144 -7.94 -12.54 15.98
CA TRP A 144 -8.58 -13.57 16.79
C TRP A 144 -9.06 -14.79 15.97
N GLU A 145 -8.69 -14.89 14.69
CA GLU A 145 -9.08 -15.99 13.77
C GLU A 145 -10.61 -16.11 13.61
N LEU A 146 -11.31 -14.97 13.63
CA LEU A 146 -12.77 -14.87 13.56
C LEU A 146 -13.28 -14.36 12.21
N LEU A 147 -12.46 -14.33 11.16
CA LEU A 147 -12.85 -13.86 9.83
C LEU A 147 -14.04 -14.63 9.23
N LYS A 148 -14.27 -15.88 9.65
CA LYS A 148 -15.47 -16.65 9.32
C LYS A 148 -16.78 -15.91 9.63
N LEU A 149 -16.78 -14.97 10.57
CA LEU A 149 -17.95 -14.15 10.92
C LEU A 149 -18.31 -13.14 9.83
N LEU A 150 -17.40 -12.88 8.88
CA LEU A 150 -17.61 -11.97 7.74
C LEU A 150 -18.20 -12.68 6.51
N ASN A 151 -18.26 -14.02 6.48
CA ASN A 151 -18.56 -14.81 5.27
C ASN A 151 -19.92 -14.54 4.61
N ASP A 152 -20.87 -13.98 5.36
CA ASP A 152 -22.24 -13.65 5.00
C ASP A 152 -22.53 -12.14 5.13
N VAL A 153 -21.54 -11.33 5.50
CA VAL A 153 -21.67 -9.88 5.66
C VAL A 153 -21.63 -9.23 4.27
N PRO A 154 -22.63 -8.45 3.84
CA PRO A 154 -22.78 -8.00 2.45
C PRO A 154 -21.84 -6.85 2.03
N VAL A 155 -20.82 -6.56 2.83
CA VAL A 155 -19.81 -5.53 2.58
C VAL A 155 -18.43 -6.08 2.91
N VAL A 156 -17.39 -5.58 2.25
CA VAL A 156 -15.99 -5.95 2.43
C VAL A 156 -15.24 -4.82 3.13
N PRO A 157 -14.44 -5.12 4.17
CA PRO A 157 -13.63 -4.10 4.85
C PRO A 157 -12.59 -3.47 3.91
N PRO A 158 -12.31 -2.16 4.03
CA PRO A 158 -11.27 -1.47 3.26
C PRO A 158 -9.90 -2.15 3.31
N GLU A 159 -9.53 -2.68 4.47
CA GLU A 159 -8.22 -3.28 4.73
C GLU A 159 -7.98 -4.55 3.93
N ALA A 160 -9.06 -5.23 3.49
CA ALA A 160 -8.98 -6.45 2.69
C ALA A 160 -8.79 -6.20 1.19
N LEU A 161 -9.02 -4.97 0.72
CA LEU A 161 -8.97 -4.59 -0.69
C LEU A 161 -7.86 -3.58 -0.97
N ARG A 162 -7.45 -3.48 -2.23
CA ARG A 162 -6.58 -2.40 -2.72
C ARG A 162 -7.14 -1.81 -4.01
N GLU A 163 -6.80 -0.55 -4.26
CA GLU A 163 -7.07 0.21 -5.49
C GLU A 163 -5.75 0.60 -6.11
N ILE A 164 -5.65 0.54 -7.43
CA ILE A 164 -4.49 1.08 -8.17
C ILE A 164 -4.77 2.57 -8.44
N ILE A 165 -4.00 3.45 -7.80
CA ILE A 165 -4.18 4.92 -7.86
C ILE A 165 -3.12 5.63 -8.68
N ALA A 166 -2.03 4.96 -9.00
CA ALA A 166 -0.94 5.49 -9.80
C ALA A 166 -0.36 4.40 -10.70
N TYR A 167 0.61 4.80 -11.52
CA TYR A 167 1.31 3.92 -12.42
C TYR A 167 1.99 2.77 -11.64
N PRO A 168 1.76 1.49 -11.99
CA PRO A 168 2.36 0.34 -11.31
C PRO A 168 3.89 0.37 -11.42
N VAL A 169 4.58 0.15 -10.29
CA VAL A 169 6.05 0.17 -10.17
C VAL A 169 6.54 -1.06 -9.43
N CYS A 170 7.78 -1.50 -9.68
CA CYS A 170 8.32 -2.72 -9.07
C CYS A 170 8.84 -2.54 -7.64
N ASP A 171 9.08 -1.31 -7.20
CA ASP A 171 9.59 -1.01 -5.85
C ASP A 171 8.85 0.20 -5.27
N THR A 172 7.84 -0.09 -4.44
CA THR A 172 6.99 0.94 -3.80
C THR A 172 7.68 1.66 -2.64
N GLU A 173 8.83 1.18 -2.16
CA GLU A 173 9.61 1.91 -1.15
C GLU A 173 10.38 3.06 -1.79
N VAL A 174 10.74 2.92 -3.07
CA VAL A 174 11.53 3.90 -3.82
C VAL A 174 10.63 4.84 -4.64
N PHE A 175 9.63 4.31 -5.36
CA PHE A 175 8.86 5.05 -6.37
C PHE A 175 7.45 5.45 -5.92
N ASP A 176 7.24 5.53 -4.61
CA ASP A 176 5.94 5.66 -3.97
C ASP A 176 5.01 4.45 -4.18
N ASN A 177 4.06 4.31 -3.27
CA ASN A 177 3.06 3.26 -3.36
C ASN A 177 1.99 3.62 -4.40
N PHE A 178 1.81 2.75 -5.39
CA PHE A 178 0.76 2.91 -6.41
C PHE A 178 -0.59 2.31 -5.99
N GLU A 179 -0.64 1.66 -4.82
CA GLU A 179 -1.84 1.09 -4.26
C GLU A 179 -2.31 1.83 -3.01
N GLN A 180 -3.63 1.90 -2.82
CA GLN A 180 -4.21 2.32 -1.55
C GLN A 180 -5.37 1.44 -1.12
N ARG A 181 -5.79 1.59 0.13
CA ARG A 181 -7.06 1.02 0.60
C ARG A 181 -8.21 1.92 0.11
N PRO A 182 -9.36 1.37 -0.27
CA PRO A 182 -10.57 2.17 -0.45
C PRO A 182 -10.86 3.01 0.80
N GLU A 183 -11.49 4.18 0.64
CA GLU A 183 -11.81 5.03 1.78
C GLU A 183 -12.83 4.41 2.75
N LYS A 184 -13.69 3.51 2.23
CA LYS A 184 -14.84 2.95 2.94
C LYS A 184 -15.06 1.49 2.57
N ALA A 185 -15.78 0.79 3.44
CA ALA A 185 -16.21 -0.57 3.16
C ALA A 185 -17.01 -0.61 1.85
N MET A 186 -16.77 -1.63 1.04
CA MET A 186 -17.37 -1.76 -0.29
C MET A 186 -18.49 -2.79 -0.27
N THR A 187 -19.65 -2.40 -0.77
CA THR A 187 -20.78 -3.30 -0.95
C THR A 187 -20.52 -4.28 -2.09
N ARG A 188 -21.22 -5.42 -2.05
CA ARG A 188 -21.18 -6.38 -3.15
C ARG A 188 -21.52 -5.77 -4.52
N ALA A 189 -22.45 -4.82 -4.57
CA ALA A 189 -22.85 -4.18 -5.82
C ALA A 189 -21.73 -3.29 -6.40
N GLU A 190 -21.04 -2.53 -5.55
CA GLU A 190 -19.91 -1.70 -5.96
C GLU A 190 -18.74 -2.55 -6.49
N ILE A 191 -18.43 -3.65 -5.79
CA ILE A 191 -17.39 -4.59 -6.21
C ILE A 191 -17.74 -5.24 -7.55
N MET A 192 -19.00 -5.65 -7.76
CA MET A 192 -19.44 -6.22 -9.04
C MET A 192 -19.41 -5.18 -10.17
N ALA A 193 -19.67 -3.91 -9.88
CA ALA A 193 -19.66 -2.85 -10.87
C ALA A 193 -18.24 -2.47 -11.33
N ARG A 194 -17.28 -2.40 -10.40
CA ARG A 194 -15.87 -2.10 -10.70
C ARG A 194 -15.09 -3.31 -11.20
N GLY A 195 -15.43 -4.51 -10.70
CA GLY A 195 -14.64 -5.71 -10.90
C GLY A 195 -13.56 -5.87 -9.82
N ILE A 196 -13.19 -7.12 -9.56
CA ILE A 196 -12.17 -7.47 -8.57
C ILE A 196 -11.30 -8.59 -9.10
N VAL A 197 -10.00 -8.42 -8.96
CA VAL A 197 -8.99 -9.31 -9.51
C VAL A 197 -7.95 -9.67 -8.47
N SER A 198 -7.29 -10.81 -8.65
CA SER A 198 -6.02 -11.10 -7.99
C SER A 198 -4.91 -11.17 -9.04
N ILE A 199 -3.74 -10.70 -8.65
CA ILE A 199 -2.52 -10.71 -9.46
C ILE A 199 -1.40 -11.18 -8.55
N ASP A 200 -0.67 -12.22 -8.99
CA ASP A 200 0.47 -12.79 -8.29
C ASP A 200 1.81 -12.46 -8.99
N ASP A 201 1.76 -11.61 -10.02
CA ASP A 201 2.93 -11.18 -10.81
C ASP A 201 3.90 -10.34 -9.94
N ASP A 202 5.19 -10.65 -10.03
CA ASP A 202 6.26 -9.73 -9.64
C ASP A 202 6.53 -8.81 -10.82
N ILE A 203 6.21 -7.51 -10.71
CA ILE A 203 6.32 -6.56 -11.84
C ILE A 203 7.73 -6.56 -12.45
N LYS A 204 8.78 -6.74 -11.65
CA LYS A 204 10.17 -6.75 -12.12
C LYS A 204 10.50 -8.00 -12.94
N GLN A 205 9.90 -9.14 -12.60
CA GLN A 205 10.21 -10.43 -13.21
C GLN A 205 9.22 -10.79 -14.34
N ASP A 206 7.93 -10.58 -14.09
CA ASP A 206 6.82 -10.98 -14.95
C ASP A 206 6.30 -9.83 -15.84
N GLY A 207 6.70 -8.59 -15.53
CA GLY A 207 6.22 -7.39 -16.21
C GLY A 207 4.93 -6.82 -15.60
N ALA A 208 4.54 -5.65 -16.09
CA ALA A 208 3.42 -4.89 -15.52
C ALA A 208 2.06 -5.13 -16.21
N GLY A 209 2.00 -6.01 -17.22
CA GLY A 209 0.84 -6.12 -18.11
C GLY A 209 -0.50 -6.35 -17.40
N ARG A 210 -0.55 -7.25 -16.40
CA ARG A 210 -1.78 -7.50 -15.63
C ARG A 210 -2.17 -6.32 -14.75
N PHE A 211 -1.19 -5.64 -14.15
CA PHE A 211 -1.44 -4.42 -13.35
C PHE A 211 -1.93 -3.28 -14.23
N MET A 212 -1.32 -3.06 -15.41
CA MET A 212 -1.78 -2.06 -16.39
C MET A 212 -3.20 -2.34 -16.88
N PHE A 213 -3.54 -3.61 -17.13
CA PHE A 213 -4.91 -4.01 -17.44
C PHE A 213 -5.88 -3.69 -16.31
N ALA A 214 -5.56 -4.10 -15.07
CA ALA A 214 -6.41 -3.85 -13.91
C ALA A 214 -6.61 -2.35 -13.66
N TRP A 215 -5.53 -1.56 -13.80
CA TRP A 215 -5.55 -0.12 -13.62
C TRP A 215 -6.43 0.58 -14.66
N SER A 216 -6.26 0.26 -15.94
CA SER A 216 -7.05 0.84 -17.04
C SER A 216 -8.56 0.52 -16.96
N ARG A 217 -8.93 -0.57 -16.26
CA ARG A 217 -10.33 -0.98 -16.02
C ARG A 217 -10.89 -0.50 -14.68
N ASP A 218 -10.11 0.20 -13.87
CA ASP A 218 -10.46 0.56 -12.48
C ASP A 218 -10.89 -0.66 -11.64
N HIS A 219 -10.18 -1.77 -11.80
CA HIS A 219 -10.42 -2.98 -11.01
C HIS A 219 -9.84 -2.86 -9.60
N LEU A 220 -10.53 -3.48 -8.64
CA LEU A 220 -10.04 -3.69 -7.28
C LEU A 220 -9.05 -4.87 -7.24
N LEU A 221 -8.02 -4.76 -6.40
CA LEU A 221 -7.07 -5.82 -6.14
C LEU A 221 -7.43 -6.56 -4.83
N TYR A 222 -7.25 -7.88 -4.85
CA TYR A 222 -7.48 -8.75 -3.71
C TYR A 222 -6.36 -9.78 -3.51
N TYR A 223 -5.82 -9.79 -2.30
CA TYR A 223 -4.67 -10.61 -1.90
C TYR A 223 -5.03 -11.77 -0.95
N GLY A 224 -6.27 -12.29 -1.03
CA GLY A 224 -6.65 -13.50 -0.27
C GLY A 224 -6.72 -13.32 1.26
N THR A 225 -7.08 -12.13 1.74
CA THR A 225 -6.98 -11.79 3.17
C THR A 225 -8.20 -12.16 4.02
N LEU A 226 -9.29 -12.63 3.41
CA LEU A 226 -10.52 -13.05 4.08
C LEU A 226 -10.57 -14.58 4.29
N ASP A 227 -11.49 -15.03 5.14
CA ASP A 227 -11.73 -16.47 5.36
C ASP A 227 -12.09 -17.20 4.07
N SER A 228 -11.69 -18.47 3.95
CA SER A 228 -11.93 -19.30 2.75
C SER A 228 -13.41 -19.47 2.36
N GLY A 229 -14.34 -19.32 3.30
CA GLY A 229 -15.78 -19.39 3.04
C GLY A 229 -16.41 -18.07 2.62
N HIS A 230 -15.64 -17.00 2.45
CA HIS A 230 -16.17 -15.66 2.16
C HIS A 230 -16.76 -15.57 0.74
N TRP A 231 -17.93 -14.92 0.61
CA TRP A 231 -18.65 -14.81 -0.67
C TRP A 231 -17.85 -14.09 -1.77
N LEU A 232 -16.88 -13.24 -1.40
CA LEU A 232 -16.05 -12.47 -2.34
C LEU A 232 -15.25 -13.37 -3.27
N HIS A 233 -14.78 -14.54 -2.80
CA HIS A 233 -13.94 -15.45 -3.58
C HIS A 233 -14.63 -15.91 -4.87
N ALA A 234 -15.96 -15.99 -4.89
CA ALA A 234 -16.72 -16.36 -6.08
C ALA A 234 -16.75 -15.25 -7.16
N LEU A 235 -16.34 -14.02 -6.82
CA LEU A 235 -16.30 -12.87 -7.72
C LEU A 235 -14.87 -12.53 -8.18
N VAL A 236 -13.85 -13.00 -7.46
CA VAL A 236 -12.44 -12.71 -7.76
C VAL A 236 -12.05 -13.42 -9.05
N ARG A 237 -11.58 -12.63 -10.01
CA ARG A 237 -10.98 -13.13 -11.23
C ARG A 237 -9.47 -13.23 -11.05
N HIS A 238 -8.93 -14.44 -11.12
CA HIS A 238 -7.50 -14.70 -11.00
C HIS A 238 -6.83 -14.45 -12.37
N LEU A 239 -6.18 -13.30 -12.55
CA LEU A 239 -5.63 -12.93 -13.87
C LEU A 239 -4.43 -13.80 -14.27
N ASN A 240 -3.76 -14.43 -13.30
CA ASN A 240 -2.66 -15.37 -13.52
C ASN A 240 -3.10 -16.67 -14.20
N ASP A 241 -4.39 -17.06 -14.09
CA ASP A 241 -4.96 -18.23 -14.77
C ASP A 241 -5.23 -17.98 -16.26
N GLU A 242 -5.07 -16.75 -16.71
CA GLU A 242 -5.36 -16.31 -18.07
C GLU A 242 -4.09 -15.99 -18.85
N GLU A 243 -4.11 -16.33 -20.14
CA GLU A 243 -3.05 -15.98 -21.07
C GLU A 243 -3.05 -14.45 -21.28
N LEU A 244 -1.97 -13.81 -20.83
CA LEU A 244 -1.68 -12.41 -21.09
C LEU A 244 -1.11 -12.26 -22.49
N VAL A 245 -1.77 -11.45 -23.33
CA VAL A 245 -1.26 -11.12 -24.66
C VAL A 245 -1.21 -9.61 -24.82
N ILE A 246 -0.04 -9.08 -25.21
CA ILE A 246 0.17 -7.67 -25.45
C ILE A 246 0.57 -7.45 -26.91
N GLU A 247 -0.27 -6.73 -27.65
CA GLU A 247 -0.14 -6.57 -29.10
C GLU A 247 0.05 -5.09 -29.47
N PRO A 248 1.19 -4.68 -30.06
CA PRO A 248 1.38 -3.33 -30.56
C PRO A 248 0.51 -3.08 -31.79
N ILE A 249 -0.10 -1.89 -31.86
CA ILE A 249 -0.88 -1.39 -32.99
C ILE A 249 0.03 -0.48 -33.81
N ASN A 250 0.17 -0.80 -35.11
CA ASN A 250 1.02 -0.06 -36.04
C ASN A 250 2.44 0.12 -35.48
N GLU A 251 3.08 -1.00 -35.10
CA GLU A 251 4.49 -1.01 -34.70
C GLU A 251 5.35 -0.35 -35.79
N SER A 252 6.06 0.72 -35.42
CA SER A 252 6.89 1.46 -36.36
C SER A 252 8.25 0.80 -36.53
N HIS A 253 8.92 0.52 -35.41
CA HIS A 253 10.24 -0.09 -35.36
C HIS A 253 10.62 -0.47 -33.93
N GLN A 254 11.74 -1.19 -33.81
CA GLN A 254 12.37 -1.54 -32.53
C GLN A 254 13.74 -0.88 -32.43
N ALA A 255 14.14 -0.49 -31.23
CA ALA A 255 15.48 0.04 -30.95
C ALA A 255 15.95 -0.41 -29.58
N GLN A 256 17.27 -0.53 -29.40
CA GLN A 256 17.86 -0.89 -28.11
C GLN A 256 18.10 0.37 -27.29
N PHE A 257 17.56 0.43 -26.08
CA PHE A 257 17.97 1.41 -25.07
C PHE A 257 19.18 0.88 -24.29
N LEU A 258 20.15 1.78 -24.06
CA LEU A 258 21.38 1.51 -23.32
C LEU A 258 21.63 2.66 -22.35
N GLY A 259 21.07 2.54 -21.14
CA GLY A 259 21.36 3.41 -20.01
C GLY A 259 22.65 3.01 -19.28
N ASP A 260 22.96 3.74 -18.21
CA ASP A 260 23.99 3.39 -17.25
C ASP A 260 23.60 2.15 -16.43
N TRP A 261 22.30 1.95 -16.16
CA TRP A 261 21.77 0.80 -15.41
C TRP A 261 20.88 -0.11 -16.25
N CYS A 262 19.96 0.45 -17.02
CA CYS A 262 18.91 -0.29 -17.73
C CYS A 262 19.25 -0.49 -19.21
N TRP A 263 19.34 -1.74 -19.65
CA TRP A 263 19.53 -2.10 -21.07
C TRP A 263 18.36 -2.94 -21.53
N VAL A 264 17.52 -2.39 -22.41
CA VAL A 264 16.26 -3.04 -22.79
C VAL A 264 15.89 -2.76 -24.25
N PRO A 265 15.41 -3.77 -24.99
CA PRO A 265 14.75 -3.57 -26.27
C PRO A 265 13.48 -2.73 -26.10
N VAL A 266 13.24 -1.80 -27.01
CA VAL A 266 12.07 -0.92 -27.00
C VAL A 266 11.34 -1.01 -28.32
N ARG A 267 10.04 -1.33 -28.28
CA ARG A 267 9.15 -1.35 -29.44
C ARG A 267 8.30 -0.10 -29.48
N PHE A 268 8.37 0.65 -30.58
CA PHE A 268 7.59 1.85 -30.78
C PHE A 268 6.34 1.55 -31.60
N CYS A 269 5.19 2.06 -31.17
CA CYS A 269 3.90 1.81 -31.81
C CYS A 269 2.97 3.03 -31.66
N GLU A 270 1.83 3.03 -32.35
CA GLU A 270 0.83 4.07 -32.14
C GLU A 270 0.12 3.91 -30.79
N ALA A 271 -0.21 2.68 -30.45
CA ALA A 271 -0.85 2.24 -29.21
C ALA A 271 -0.59 0.74 -29.03
N TYR A 272 -0.94 0.14 -27.89
CA TYR A 272 -0.93 -1.31 -27.73
C TYR A 272 -2.18 -1.81 -27.03
N ARG A 273 -2.49 -3.08 -27.22
CA ARG A 273 -3.64 -3.74 -26.59
C ARG A 273 -3.18 -4.78 -25.60
N ILE A 274 -3.74 -4.75 -24.40
CA ILE A 274 -3.60 -5.82 -23.43
C ILE A 274 -4.87 -6.67 -23.49
N ARG A 275 -4.71 -7.96 -23.75
CA ARG A 275 -5.79 -8.94 -23.79
C ARG A 275 -5.61 -9.94 -22.66
N LEU A 276 -6.66 -10.09 -21.86
CA LEU A 276 -6.81 -11.13 -20.83
C LEU A 276 -8.19 -11.78 -21.03
N GLY A 277 -8.17 -13.04 -21.47
CA GLY A 277 -9.38 -13.77 -21.81
C GLY A 277 -10.13 -13.13 -22.97
N GLN A 278 -11.36 -12.69 -22.73
CA GLN A 278 -12.22 -12.01 -23.72
C GLN A 278 -12.11 -10.48 -23.66
N ASP A 279 -11.50 -9.94 -22.60
CA ASP A 279 -11.38 -8.51 -22.40
C ASP A 279 -10.13 -7.97 -23.08
N VAL A 280 -10.27 -6.78 -23.65
CA VAL A 280 -9.20 -6.05 -24.31
C VAL A 280 -9.25 -4.60 -23.84
N VAL A 281 -8.08 -4.06 -23.49
CA VAL A 281 -7.88 -2.64 -23.23
C VAL A 281 -6.83 -2.11 -24.19
N GLU A 282 -7.04 -0.90 -24.68
CA GLU A 282 -6.10 -0.19 -25.56
C GLU A 282 -5.45 0.93 -24.76
N ILE A 283 -4.12 0.99 -24.79
CA ILE A 283 -3.31 1.96 -24.07
C ILE A 283 -2.56 2.82 -25.10
N THR A 284 -2.63 4.15 -24.92
CA THR A 284 -2.19 5.12 -25.93
C THR A 284 -1.03 6.00 -25.49
N ASP A 285 -0.77 6.08 -24.19
CA ASP A 285 0.04 7.13 -23.57
C ASP A 285 0.89 6.66 -22.40
N GLU A 286 0.73 5.42 -21.93
CA GLU A 286 1.61 4.84 -20.92
C GLU A 286 2.43 3.68 -21.49
N ALA A 287 3.76 3.82 -21.48
CA ALA A 287 4.65 2.71 -21.79
C ALA A 287 4.47 1.54 -20.79
N CYS A 288 4.76 0.31 -21.21
CA CYS A 288 4.65 -0.88 -20.36
C CYS A 288 5.88 -1.77 -20.52
N TYR A 289 6.47 -2.16 -19.39
CA TYR A 289 7.49 -3.19 -19.32
C TYR A 289 6.85 -4.58 -19.38
N GLN A 290 7.42 -5.45 -20.20
CA GLN A 290 7.13 -6.87 -20.29
C GLN A 290 8.34 -7.66 -19.84
N GLY A 291 8.19 -8.39 -18.72
CA GLY A 291 9.17 -9.35 -18.25
C GLY A 291 8.85 -10.73 -18.82
N GLN A 292 9.84 -11.38 -19.45
CA GLN A 292 9.81 -12.82 -19.68
C GLN A 292 11.17 -13.41 -19.34
N GLU A 293 11.19 -14.68 -18.92
CA GLU A 293 12.38 -15.41 -18.44
C GLU A 293 13.60 -15.35 -19.41
N ASN A 294 13.40 -15.04 -20.70
CA ASN A 294 14.47 -14.98 -21.70
C ASN A 294 14.37 -13.81 -22.70
N ALA A 295 13.41 -12.91 -22.56
CA ALA A 295 13.23 -11.75 -23.42
C ALA A 295 12.35 -10.73 -22.72
N ASP A 296 12.92 -9.60 -22.35
CA ASP A 296 12.18 -8.46 -21.84
C ASP A 296 12.18 -7.33 -22.86
N ASP A 297 11.12 -6.54 -22.85
CA ASP A 297 11.01 -5.37 -23.71
C ASP A 297 10.07 -4.31 -23.10
N ILE A 298 10.25 -3.07 -23.54
CA ILE A 298 9.31 -1.99 -23.26
C ILE A 298 8.54 -1.69 -24.54
N ILE A 299 7.21 -1.76 -24.47
CA ILE A 299 6.36 -1.18 -25.52
C ILE A 299 6.09 0.27 -25.17
N VAL A 300 6.42 1.16 -26.09
CA VAL A 300 6.21 2.60 -25.96
C VAL A 300 5.18 3.05 -27.00
N PRO A 301 3.96 3.45 -26.58
CA PRO A 301 2.99 4.05 -27.49
C PRO A 301 3.41 5.49 -27.80
N LYS A 302 2.94 6.02 -28.92
CA LYS A 302 3.34 7.35 -29.41
C LYS A 302 3.03 8.49 -28.43
N GLY A 303 2.00 8.32 -27.59
CA GLY A 303 1.61 9.30 -26.57
C GLY A 303 2.56 9.39 -25.38
N ASP A 304 3.36 8.34 -25.11
CA ASP A 304 4.28 8.35 -23.98
C ASP A 304 5.52 9.22 -24.27
N CYS A 305 5.91 9.99 -23.27
CA CYS A 305 7.16 10.75 -23.26
C CYS A 305 7.82 10.71 -21.88
N SER A 306 7.56 9.65 -21.11
CA SER A 306 7.99 9.50 -19.73
C SER A 306 9.13 8.49 -19.63
N ALA A 307 9.70 8.35 -18.43
CA ALA A 307 10.61 7.25 -18.08
C ALA A 307 9.95 6.25 -17.10
N GLN A 308 8.63 6.30 -16.92
CA GLN A 308 7.96 5.51 -15.87
C GLN A 308 8.12 4.01 -16.08
N ALA A 309 8.21 3.53 -17.33
CA ALA A 309 8.45 2.12 -17.61
C ALA A 309 9.78 1.59 -17.05
N LEU A 310 10.77 2.45 -16.80
CA LEU A 310 12.00 2.04 -16.10
C LEU A 310 11.73 1.67 -14.63
N GLN A 311 10.72 2.27 -14.01
CA GLN A 311 10.29 1.98 -12.63
C GLN A 311 9.52 0.66 -12.52
N GLN A 312 9.04 0.10 -13.64
CA GLN A 312 8.54 -1.28 -13.72
C GLN A 312 9.68 -2.29 -13.89
N MET A 313 10.71 -1.91 -14.65
CA MET A 313 11.82 -2.79 -14.98
C MET A 313 12.86 -2.92 -13.86
N ALA A 314 13.15 -1.84 -13.14
CA ALA A 314 14.28 -1.80 -12.22
C ALA A 314 13.99 -1.00 -10.95
N SER A 315 14.44 -1.55 -9.81
CA SER A 315 14.40 -0.89 -8.50
C SER A 315 15.56 0.10 -8.28
N PHE A 316 16.59 0.08 -9.14
CA PHE A 316 17.82 0.88 -9.00
C PHE A 316 18.51 0.74 -7.64
N ARG A 317 18.31 -0.39 -6.96
CA ARG A 317 19.01 -0.72 -5.72
C ARG A 317 20.31 -1.47 -6.00
N SER A 318 21.37 -1.05 -5.32
CA SER A 318 22.68 -1.72 -5.39
C SER A 318 22.68 -3.06 -4.65
N GLU A 319 23.81 -3.76 -4.68
CA GLU A 319 24.04 -4.99 -3.92
C GLU A 319 23.94 -4.80 -2.39
N TYR A 320 23.98 -3.55 -1.91
CA TYR A 320 23.81 -3.17 -0.50
C TYR A 320 22.40 -2.64 -0.19
N ASP A 321 21.44 -2.84 -1.10
CA ASP A 321 20.05 -2.38 -0.97
C ASP A 321 19.88 -0.85 -0.96
N GLU A 322 20.93 -0.12 -1.38
CA GLU A 322 20.92 1.35 -1.46
C GLU A 322 20.40 1.82 -2.82
N PHE A 323 19.38 2.68 -2.82
CA PHE A 323 18.86 3.31 -4.02
C PHE A 323 19.89 4.26 -4.67
N GLN A 324 20.16 4.05 -5.95
CA GLN A 324 21.13 4.80 -6.74
C GLN A 324 20.45 5.96 -7.49
N GLU A 325 20.03 6.98 -6.75
CA GLU A 325 19.26 8.13 -7.25
C GLU A 325 19.88 8.80 -8.49
N SER A 326 21.19 9.09 -8.45
CA SER A 326 21.89 9.72 -9.58
C SER A 326 21.88 8.88 -10.86
N THR A 327 21.88 7.55 -10.72
CA THR A 327 21.84 6.64 -11.87
C THR A 327 20.42 6.54 -12.40
N PHE A 328 19.42 6.50 -11.52
CA PHE A 328 18.02 6.57 -11.91
C PHE A 328 17.68 7.85 -12.66
N GLU A 329 18.15 9.01 -12.20
CA GLU A 329 17.98 10.29 -12.88
C GLU A 329 18.65 10.29 -14.27
N SER A 330 19.90 9.83 -14.35
CA SER A 330 20.67 9.72 -15.61
C SER A 330 19.94 8.84 -16.63
N ASP A 331 19.50 7.65 -16.22
CA ASP A 331 18.78 6.72 -17.09
C ASP A 331 17.41 7.27 -17.51
N SER A 332 16.71 7.93 -16.60
CA SER A 332 15.41 8.55 -16.89
C SER A 332 15.53 9.64 -17.95
N ASP A 333 16.49 10.55 -17.78
CA ASP A 333 16.78 11.61 -18.75
C ASP A 333 17.18 11.02 -20.11
N ALA A 334 18.07 10.03 -20.13
CA ALA A 334 18.50 9.35 -21.34
C ALA A 334 17.33 8.62 -22.03
N PHE A 335 16.45 7.99 -21.27
CA PHE A 335 15.30 7.27 -21.80
C PHE A 335 14.27 8.22 -22.41
N ILE A 336 13.97 9.34 -21.76
CA ILE A 336 13.09 10.38 -22.32
C ILE A 336 13.66 10.89 -23.65
N ALA A 337 14.95 11.22 -23.70
CA ALA A 337 15.61 11.65 -24.94
C ALA A 337 15.54 10.57 -26.04
N PHE A 338 15.73 9.30 -25.66
CA PHE A 338 15.64 8.15 -26.55
C PHE A 338 14.23 7.97 -27.11
N VAL A 339 13.18 8.02 -26.27
CA VAL A 339 11.79 7.92 -26.69
C VAL A 339 11.43 9.06 -27.66
N VAL A 340 11.77 10.30 -27.32
CA VAL A 340 11.49 11.46 -28.18
C VAL A 340 12.23 11.35 -29.51
N ALA A 341 13.51 10.93 -29.52
CA ALA A 341 14.28 10.76 -30.75
C ALA A 341 13.66 9.73 -31.70
N ASN A 342 13.00 8.71 -31.16
CA ASN A 342 12.37 7.64 -31.94
C ASN A 342 10.92 7.93 -32.33
N THR A 343 10.24 8.89 -31.70
CA THR A 343 8.80 9.14 -31.92
C THR A 343 8.47 10.53 -32.46
N ALA A 344 9.40 11.49 -32.40
CA ALA A 344 9.15 12.85 -32.87
C ALA A 344 9.02 12.93 -34.40
N SER A 345 8.00 13.65 -34.88
CA SER A 345 7.77 13.86 -36.31
C SER A 345 8.79 14.80 -36.96
N ASP A 346 9.26 15.78 -36.18
CA ASP A 346 10.17 16.81 -36.62
C ASP A 346 10.93 17.43 -35.42
N PRO A 347 11.95 18.28 -35.65
CA PRO A 347 12.77 18.84 -34.58
C PRO A 347 12.03 19.82 -33.66
N VAL A 348 10.98 20.50 -34.15
CA VAL A 348 10.19 21.41 -33.31
C VAL A 348 9.36 20.59 -32.33
N ASN A 349 8.72 19.53 -32.81
CA ASN A 349 8.00 18.57 -31.99
C ASN A 349 8.90 17.93 -30.92
N ALA A 350 10.11 17.51 -31.30
CA ALA A 350 11.09 16.96 -30.36
C ALA A 350 11.48 17.98 -29.27
N MET A 351 11.80 19.22 -29.66
CA MET A 351 12.17 20.26 -28.70
C MET A 351 11.01 20.62 -27.77
N GLN A 352 9.78 20.67 -28.28
CA GLN A 352 8.59 20.94 -27.46
C GLN A 352 8.34 19.85 -26.41
N ARG A 353 8.59 18.58 -26.73
CA ARG A 353 8.41 17.44 -25.81
C ARG A 353 9.53 17.33 -24.76
N LEU A 354 10.72 17.83 -25.07
CA LEU A 354 11.87 17.83 -24.15
C LEU A 354 11.92 19.06 -23.24
N LEU A 355 10.97 19.98 -23.37
CA LEU A 355 10.90 21.16 -22.51
C LEU A 355 9.91 20.93 -21.37
N PRO A 356 10.19 21.43 -20.14
CA PRO A 356 11.30 22.32 -19.79
C PRO A 356 12.64 21.62 -19.51
N ASN A 357 12.64 20.30 -19.31
CA ASN A 357 13.80 19.53 -18.85
C ASN A 357 14.55 18.92 -20.04
N PHE A 358 15.41 19.74 -20.66
CA PHE A 358 16.17 19.31 -21.84
C PHE A 358 17.39 18.47 -21.45
N CYS A 359 17.37 17.20 -21.83
CA CYS A 359 18.43 16.22 -21.56
C CYS A 359 19.22 15.80 -22.81
N GLY A 360 19.36 16.67 -23.82
CA GLY A 360 20.15 16.39 -25.02
C GLY A 360 19.52 15.37 -25.97
N CYS A 361 19.26 15.76 -27.23
CA CYS A 361 18.67 14.87 -28.23
C CYS A 361 19.41 14.97 -29.56
N PRO A 362 19.94 13.87 -30.13
CA PRO A 362 20.64 13.89 -31.42
C PRO A 362 19.83 14.53 -32.55
N ALA A 363 18.50 14.40 -32.53
CA ALA A 363 17.62 15.02 -33.52
C ALA A 363 17.65 16.56 -33.49
N LEU A 364 18.17 17.17 -32.42
CA LEU A 364 18.21 18.61 -32.18
C LEU A 364 19.60 19.22 -32.35
N TYR A 365 20.66 18.42 -32.49
CA TYR A 365 22.03 18.92 -32.60
C TYR A 365 22.22 19.83 -33.81
N GLY A 366 22.79 21.02 -33.56
CA GLY A 366 23.04 22.04 -34.59
C GLY A 366 21.80 22.82 -35.06
N LYS A 367 20.63 22.63 -34.43
CA LYS A 367 19.39 23.35 -34.76
C LYS A 367 19.15 24.49 -33.77
N ALA A 368 18.46 25.53 -34.24
CA ALA A 368 18.09 26.69 -33.44
C ALA A 368 16.56 26.81 -33.39
N PHE A 369 16.05 27.19 -32.23
CA PHE A 369 14.62 27.30 -31.95
C PHE A 369 14.31 28.63 -31.26
N VAL A 370 13.10 29.13 -31.47
CA VAL A 370 12.50 30.21 -30.68
C VAL A 370 11.52 29.55 -29.72
N VAL A 371 11.70 29.78 -28.42
CA VAL A 371 10.81 29.31 -27.35
C VAL A 371 10.08 30.52 -26.78
N GLU A 372 8.76 30.52 -26.84
CA GLU A 372 7.94 31.50 -26.14
C GLU A 372 7.61 30.97 -24.75
N LEU A 373 7.74 31.81 -23.72
CA LEU A 373 7.34 31.48 -22.36
C LEU A 373 6.00 32.13 -22.03
N ASP A 374 5.16 31.43 -21.27
CA ASP A 374 3.93 31.97 -20.71
C ASP A 374 4.19 32.97 -19.57
N GLN A 375 3.12 33.54 -19.00
CA GLN A 375 3.21 34.51 -17.91
C GLN A 375 3.78 33.92 -16.61
N GLN A 376 3.88 32.59 -16.53
CA GLN A 376 4.41 31.82 -15.41
C GLN A 376 5.85 31.35 -15.66
N GLY A 377 6.45 31.69 -16.82
CA GLY A 377 7.80 31.33 -17.20
C GLY A 377 7.94 29.91 -17.76
N LYS A 378 6.84 29.24 -18.12
CA LYS A 378 6.85 27.91 -18.73
C LYS A 378 6.84 27.98 -20.26
N PRO A 379 7.47 27.02 -20.97
CA PRO A 379 7.42 26.94 -22.42
C PRO A 379 5.97 26.84 -22.94
N ALA A 380 5.54 27.83 -23.71
CA ALA A 380 4.21 27.94 -24.31
C ALA A 380 4.19 27.50 -25.77
N SER A 381 5.23 27.83 -26.53
CA SER A 381 5.36 27.44 -27.94
C SER A 381 6.84 27.28 -28.32
N VAL A 382 7.11 26.41 -29.30
CA VAL A 382 8.42 26.24 -29.91
C VAL A 382 8.29 26.39 -31.42
N MET A 383 9.18 27.16 -32.03
CA MET A 383 9.27 27.32 -33.48
C MET A 383 10.71 27.16 -33.95
N ALA A 384 10.92 26.69 -35.17
CA ALA A 384 12.26 26.68 -35.77
C ALA A 384 12.76 28.12 -35.97
N TYR A 385 14.02 28.39 -35.64
CA TYR A 385 14.62 29.69 -35.88
C TYR A 385 14.80 29.91 -37.41
N PRO A 386 14.40 31.06 -37.97
CA PRO A 386 14.57 31.33 -39.39
C PRO A 386 16.07 31.32 -39.76
N THR A 387 16.47 30.45 -40.68
CA THR A 387 17.82 30.49 -41.25
C THR A 387 17.85 31.57 -42.33
N GLU A 388 18.57 32.68 -42.10
CA GLU A 388 18.79 33.68 -43.14
C GLU A 388 19.66 33.09 -44.27
N SER A 389 19.01 32.66 -45.34
CA SER A 389 19.70 32.35 -46.59
C SER A 389 20.09 33.66 -47.32
N GLY A 390 21.35 34.07 -47.16
CA GLY A 390 22.09 34.86 -48.15
C GLY A 390 22.38 36.33 -47.84
N GLN A 391 23.38 36.60 -46.99
CA GLN A 391 24.14 37.85 -47.10
C GLN A 391 25.20 37.71 -48.19
N LYS A 392 24.90 38.23 -49.39
CA LYS A 392 25.91 38.52 -50.41
C LYS A 392 26.91 39.53 -49.83
N GLN A 393 28.18 39.13 -49.74
CA GLN A 393 29.29 40.06 -49.67
C GLN A 393 29.19 41.07 -50.83
N ILE A 394 28.90 42.32 -50.53
CA ILE A 394 29.18 43.44 -51.42
C ILE A 394 30.54 43.99 -50.98
N PHE A 395 31.59 43.54 -51.66
CA PHE A 395 32.81 44.32 -51.80
C PHE A 395 32.46 45.54 -52.66
N GLN A 396 32.51 46.74 -52.10
CA GLN A 396 32.69 47.96 -52.87
C GLN A 396 34.03 48.58 -52.49
N THR A 397 35.00 48.32 -53.38
CA THR A 397 36.16 49.16 -53.63
C THR A 397 35.71 50.56 -54.06
N SER A 398 36.22 51.59 -53.40
CA SER A 398 36.37 52.92 -53.99
C SER A 398 37.68 53.53 -53.48
N MET A 399 38.71 53.38 -54.31
CA MET A 399 39.88 54.24 -54.33
C MET A 399 39.60 55.41 -55.29
N ASP A 400 40.23 56.54 -54.98
CA ASP A 400 40.50 57.72 -55.81
C ASP A 400 39.48 58.88 -55.80
N SER A 401 39.77 59.86 -54.94
CA SER A 401 40.18 61.20 -55.37
C SER A 401 41.15 61.83 -54.36
#